data_AF-A0A7Y5QP15-F1
#
_entry.id   AF-A0A7Y5QP15-F1
#
_cell.length_a   1.000
_cell.length_b   1.000
_cell.length_c   1.000
_cell.angle_alpha   90.00
_cell.angle_beta   90.00
_cell.angle_gamma   90.00
#
_symmetry.space_group_name_H-M   'P 1'
#
loop_
_entity.id
_entity.type
_entity.pdbx_description
1 polymer ?
#
loop_
_entity_poly.entity_id
_entity_poly.type
_entity_poly.pdbx_seq_one_letter_code
_entity_poly.pdbx_strand_id
1 'polypeptide(L)'
;MATLLNEYRDLRAAGFARPAQQDSFDFRRPDAAVRLLSASQRVLLNVLVDSATEGLWLRADSGGPVYRLDAWMGSRLFPAESGFVVQGSGFRVRGSGA
;
A
#
# COMPACT_ATOMS: atom_id res chain seq x y z
N MET A 1 20.35 10.78 11.91
CA MET A 1 18.95 10.28 11.96
C MET A 1 18.16 10.86 10.79
N ALA A 2 18.49 10.49 9.55
CA ALA A 2 17.91 11.07 8.32
C ALA A 2 17.65 10.04 7.20
N THR A 3 18.07 8.78 7.38
CA THR A 3 18.06 7.75 6.32
C THR A 3 16.65 7.39 5.87
N LEU A 4 15.71 7.30 6.82
CA LEU A 4 14.36 6.84 6.54
C LEU A 4 13.56 7.83 5.67
N LEU A 5 13.61 9.13 5.94
CA LEU A 5 12.94 10.17 5.14
C LEU A 5 13.58 10.36 3.75
N ASN A 6 14.85 9.98 3.60
CA ASN A 6 15.53 10.00 2.30
C ASN A 6 15.13 8.79 1.43
N GLU A 7 14.85 7.62 2.03
CA GLU A 7 14.34 6.44 1.32
C GLU A 7 12.92 6.64 0.76
N TYR A 8 12.05 7.39 1.45
CA TYR A 8 10.65 7.58 1.03
C TYR A 8 10.44 8.71 0.02
N ARG A 9 11.49 9.46 -0.35
CA ARG A 9 11.39 10.63 -1.24
C ARG A 9 11.23 10.27 -2.72
N ASP A 10 11.61 9.05 -3.10
CA ASP A 10 11.52 8.47 -4.46
C ASP A 10 10.56 7.26 -4.48
N LEU A 11 9.36 7.41 -3.91
CA LEU A 11 8.26 6.47 -4.16
C LEU A 11 7.84 6.58 -5.64
N ARG A 12 8.62 5.94 -6.52
CA ARG A 12 8.29 5.74 -7.93
C ARG A 12 7.40 4.52 -8.03
N ALA A 13 6.27 4.64 -8.73
CA ALA A 13 5.50 3.48 -9.11
C ALA A 13 6.42 2.51 -9.87
N ALA A 14 6.60 1.30 -9.36
CA ALA A 14 7.45 0.28 -10.00
C ALA A 14 6.92 -0.14 -11.38
N GLY A 15 5.66 0.19 -11.67
CA GLY A 15 5.01 0.01 -12.95
C GLY A 15 3.48 0.14 -12.82
N PHE A 16 2.81 0.10 -13.97
CA PHE A 16 1.35 0.00 -14.06
C PHE A 16 0.96 -1.44 -14.43
N ALA A 17 -0.22 -1.86 -13.97
CA ALA A 17 -0.75 -3.17 -14.35
C ALA A 17 -1.03 -3.22 -15.87
N ARG A 18 -0.62 -4.32 -16.52
CA ARG A 18 -1.01 -4.65 -17.90
C ARG A 18 -2.43 -5.24 -17.90
N PRO A 19 -3.17 -5.24 -19.03
CA PRO A 19 -4.55 -5.73 -19.09
C PRO A 19 -4.73 -7.15 -18.50
N ALA A 20 -3.88 -8.11 -18.88
CA ALA A 20 -3.96 -9.48 -18.36
C ALA A 20 -3.71 -9.59 -16.83
N GLN A 21 -3.03 -8.61 -16.23
CA GLN A 21 -2.85 -8.55 -14.77
C GLN A 21 -4.09 -7.96 -14.09
N GLN A 22 -4.75 -7.00 -14.74
CA GLN A 22 -5.98 -6.39 -14.22
C GLN A 22 -7.12 -7.39 -14.04
N ASP A 23 -7.18 -8.41 -14.89
CA ASP A 23 -8.16 -9.49 -14.80
C ASP A 23 -7.94 -10.41 -13.57
N SER A 24 -6.75 -10.35 -12.95
CA SER A 24 -6.41 -11.18 -11.77
C SER A 24 -6.73 -10.49 -10.44
N PHE A 25 -7.13 -9.23 -10.43
CA PHE A 25 -7.42 -8.50 -9.19
C PHE A 25 -8.92 -8.52 -8.86
N ASP A 26 -9.27 -8.79 -7.61
CA ASP A 26 -10.60 -8.54 -7.07
C ASP A 26 -10.56 -7.56 -5.91
N PHE A 27 -10.41 -6.27 -6.23
CA PHE A 27 -10.47 -5.20 -5.24
C PHE A 27 -11.83 -5.05 -4.54
N ARG A 28 -12.86 -5.85 -4.87
CA ARG A 28 -14.09 -5.95 -4.05
C ARG A 28 -13.89 -6.85 -2.84
N ARG A 29 -12.87 -7.70 -2.87
CA ARG A 29 -12.39 -8.56 -1.78
C ARG A 29 -10.86 -8.50 -1.71
N PRO A 30 -10.30 -7.34 -1.33
CA PRO A 30 -8.85 -7.18 -1.31
C PRO A 30 -8.23 -8.04 -0.20
N ASP A 31 -7.02 -8.56 -0.44
CA ASP A 31 -6.22 -9.26 0.56
C ASP A 31 -5.90 -8.40 1.78
N ALA A 32 -5.74 -7.09 1.57
CA ALA A 32 -5.54 -6.13 2.66
C ALA A 32 -6.06 -4.73 2.32
N ALA A 33 -6.31 -3.96 3.37
CA ALA A 33 -6.63 -2.54 3.26
C ALA A 33 -5.73 -1.71 4.17
N VAL A 34 -5.25 -0.58 3.65
CA VAL A 34 -4.37 0.35 4.35
C VAL A 34 -5.01 1.73 4.39
N ARG A 35 -5.02 2.34 5.57
CA ARG A 35 -5.49 3.71 5.78
C ARG A 35 -4.29 4.59 6.12
N LEU A 36 -4.08 5.61 5.31
CA LEU A 36 -3.19 6.71 5.62
C LEU A 36 -3.97 7.74 6.43
N LEU A 37 -3.47 8.06 7.61
CA LEU A 37 -4.06 9.00 8.54
C LEU A 37 -3.12 10.21 8.70
N SER A 38 -3.69 11.39 8.90
CA SER A 38 -2.95 12.54 9.41
C SER A 38 -2.51 12.29 10.86
N ALA A 39 -1.60 13.13 11.36
CA ALA A 39 -1.28 13.16 12.79
C ALA A 39 -2.53 13.31 13.68
N SER A 40 -3.53 14.07 13.23
CA SER A 40 -4.82 14.27 13.89
C SER A 40 -5.84 13.14 13.70
N GLN A 41 -5.43 11.98 13.18
CA GLN A 41 -6.30 10.80 12.92
C GLN A 41 -7.37 11.01 11.84
N ARG A 42 -7.24 12.05 11.01
CA ARG A 42 -8.09 12.20 9.82
C ARG A 42 -7.62 11.23 8.74
N VAL A 43 -8.55 10.53 8.09
CA VAL A 43 -8.22 9.71 6.92
C VAL A 43 -7.82 10.63 5.77
N LEU A 44 -6.62 10.40 5.24
CA LEU A 44 -6.07 11.09 4.07
C LEU A 44 -6.24 10.24 2.81
N LEU A 45 -6.08 8.92 2.91
CA LEU A 45 -6.21 7.99 1.81
C LEU A 45 -6.56 6.59 2.32
N ASN A 46 -7.47 5.91 1.63
CA ASN A 46 -7.67 4.46 1.75
C ASN A 46 -7.06 3.80 0.50
N VAL A 47 -6.24 2.78 0.72
CA VAL A 47 -5.61 1.98 -0.33
C VAL A 47 -6.05 0.53 -0.15
N LEU A 48 -6.52 -0.07 -1.24
CA LEU A 48 -6.85 -1.49 -1.34
C LEU A 48 -5.63 -2.22 -1.91
N VAL A 49 -5.32 -3.38 -1.35
CA VAL A 49 -4.16 -4.18 -1.70
C VAL A 49 -4.63 -5.56 -2.11
N ASP A 50 -4.12 -6.03 -3.23
CA ASP A 50 -4.40 -7.37 -3.74
C ASP A 50 -3.09 -8.03 -4.16
N SER A 51 -2.94 -9.32 -3.87
CA SER A 51 -1.78 -10.09 -4.29
C SER A 51 -2.09 -10.83 -5.58
N ALA A 52 -1.13 -10.83 -6.50
CA ALA A 52 -1.18 -11.63 -7.72
C ALA A 52 0.16 -12.34 -7.92
N THR A 53 0.24 -13.18 -8.94
CA THR A 53 1.44 -13.99 -9.26
C THR A 53 2.74 -13.17 -9.32
N GLU A 54 2.65 -11.89 -9.71
CA GLU A 54 3.78 -10.99 -9.89
C GLU A 54 4.04 -10.04 -8.70
N GLY A 55 3.30 -10.19 -7.59
CA GLY A 55 3.49 -9.41 -6.36
C GLY A 55 2.25 -8.65 -5.91
N LEU A 56 2.47 -7.59 -5.13
CA LEU A 56 1.40 -6.80 -4.51
C LEU A 56 0.99 -5.63 -5.39
N TRP A 57 -0.31 -5.39 -5.47
CA TRP A 57 -0.91 -4.34 -6.30
C TRP A 57 -1.82 -3.46 -5.46
N LEU A 58 -1.77 -2.16 -5.75
CA LEU A 58 -2.39 -1.11 -4.96
C LEU A 58 -3.36 -0.31 -5.82
N ARG A 59 -4.52 0.01 -5.26
CA ARG A 59 -5.46 0.96 -5.84
C ARG A 59 -6.03 1.84 -4.74
N ALA A 60 -6.30 3.11 -5.05
CA ALA A 60 -7.11 3.92 -4.15
C ALA A 60 -8.53 3.34 -4.06
N ASP A 61 -9.12 3.34 -2.87
CA ASP A 61 -10.50 2.89 -2.64
C ASP A 61 -11.52 3.71 -3.44
N SER A 62 -11.20 4.99 -3.70
CA SER A 62 -11.98 5.86 -4.60
C SER A 62 -11.88 5.50 -6.09
N GLY A 63 -11.11 4.47 -6.45
CA GLY A 63 -10.88 4.02 -7.81
C GLY A 63 -9.61 4.59 -8.46
N GLY A 64 -9.57 4.59 -9.79
CA GLY A 64 -8.39 5.02 -10.56
C GLY A 64 -7.37 3.91 -10.84
N PRO A 65 -6.12 4.28 -11.18
CA PRO A 65 -5.10 3.35 -11.66
C PRO A 65 -4.62 2.36 -10.60
N VAL A 66 -4.15 1.20 -11.07
CA VAL A 66 -3.54 0.15 -10.25
C VAL A 66 -2.03 0.21 -10.39
N TYR A 67 -1.33 0.25 -9.26
CA TYR A 67 0.11 0.37 -9.18
C TYR A 67 0.72 -0.89 -8.58
N ARG A 68 1.89 -1.30 -9.07
CA ARG A 68 2.66 -2.36 -8.43
C ARG A 68 3.38 -1.80 -7.20
N LEU A 69 3.25 -2.49 -6.07
CA LEU A 69 4.08 -2.27 -4.91
C LEU A 69 5.36 -3.08 -5.04
N ASP A 70 6.50 -2.42 -4.83
CA ASP A 70 7.78 -3.10 -4.75
C ASP A 70 7.81 -4.09 -3.58
N ALA A 71 8.38 -5.27 -3.79
CA ALA A 71 8.34 -6.37 -2.83
C ALA A 71 9.01 -6.03 -1.49
N TRP A 72 10.11 -5.27 -1.51
CA TRP A 72 10.79 -4.82 -0.29
C TRP A 72 9.91 -3.86 0.52
N MET A 73 9.23 -2.94 -0.17
CA MET A 73 8.27 -2.04 0.46
C MET A 73 7.07 -2.81 1.02
N GLY A 74 6.62 -3.84 0.29
CA GLY A 74 5.59 -4.78 0.71
C GLY A 74 5.88 -5.39 2.08
N SER A 75 7.08 -5.93 2.29
CA SER A 75 7.46 -6.56 3.56
C SER A 75 7.53 -5.59 4.76
N ARG A 76 7.80 -4.31 4.52
CA ARG A 76 7.78 -3.27 5.57
C ARG A 76 6.37 -2.81 5.90
N LEU A 77 5.51 -2.73 4.89
CA LEU A 77 4.12 -2.37 5.09
C LEU A 77 3.38 -3.54 5.71
N PHE A 78 3.42 -4.74 5.16
CA PHE A 78 2.67 -5.90 5.67
C PHE A 78 3.62 -6.91 6.34
N PRO A 79 4.10 -6.67 7.58
CA PRO A 79 4.80 -7.71 8.32
C PRO A 79 3.85 -8.89 8.55
N ALA A 80 4.41 -10.11 8.62
CA ALA A 80 3.64 -11.36 8.70
C ALA A 80 2.75 -11.49 9.95
N GLU A 81 2.84 -10.57 10.90
CA GLU A 81 1.99 -10.49 12.08
C GLU A 81 0.82 -9.54 11.82
N SER A 82 -0.40 -10.02 12.05
CA SER A 82 -1.65 -9.39 11.64
C SER A 82 -1.81 -7.97 12.17
N GLY A 83 -1.69 -7.01 11.24
CA GLY A 83 -1.98 -5.60 11.46
C GLY A 83 -0.76 -4.80 11.91
N PHE A 84 -0.50 -3.71 11.21
CA PHE A 84 0.67 -2.87 11.45
C PHE A 84 0.27 -1.40 11.55
N VAL A 85 1.02 -0.67 12.36
CA VAL A 85 0.95 0.79 12.45
C VAL A 85 2.35 1.36 12.28
N VAL A 86 2.59 2.07 11.19
CA VAL A 86 3.84 2.82 10.96
C VAL A 86 3.57 4.29 11.22
N GLN A 87 4.38 4.91 12.09
CA GLN A 87 4.26 6.32 12.43
C GLN A 87 5.48 7.10 11.91
N GLY A 88 5.23 8.06 11.02
CA GLY A 88 6.21 9.01 10.52
C GLY A 88 5.91 10.43 11.02
N SER A 89 6.85 11.35 10.79
CA SER A 89 6.65 12.77 11.08
C SER A 89 5.59 13.36 10.14
N GLY A 90 4.33 13.41 10.59
CA GLY A 90 3.21 14.06 9.90
C GLY A 90 2.09 13.14 9.41
N PHE A 91 2.32 11.82 9.34
CA PHE A 91 1.31 10.84 8.92
C PHE A 91 1.49 9.50 9.64
N ARG A 92 0.38 8.76 9.77
CA ARG A 92 0.32 7.41 10.35
C ARG A 92 -0.29 6.47 9.32
N VAL A 93 0.34 5.33 9.08
CA VAL A 93 -0.19 4.26 8.23
C VAL A 93 -0.74 3.18 9.14
N ARG A 94 -1.97 2.72 8.91
CA ARG A 94 -2.56 1.58 9.60
C ARG A 94 -3.04 0.57 8.56
N GLY A 95 -2.63 -0.68 8.67
CA GLY A 95 -3.12 -1.77 7.84
C GLY A 95 -3.62 -2.95 8.67
N SER A 96 -4.47 -3.77 8.05
CA SER A 96 -4.90 -5.07 8.55
C SER A 96 -4.53 -6.15 7.53
N GLY A 97 -3.87 -7.22 7.96
CA GLY A 97 -3.67 -8.42 7.15
C GLY A 97 -4.83 -9.39 7.37
N ALA A 98 -5.30 -10.02 6.29
CA ALA A 98 -6.23 -11.16 6.33
C ALA A 98 -5.50 -12.45 6.69
#